data_AF-A0A5P1FEU8-F1
#
_entry.id   AF-A0A5P1FEU8-F1
#
_cell.length_a   1.000
_cell.length_b   1.000
_cell.length_c   1.000
_cell.angle_alpha   90.00
_cell.angle_beta   90.00
_cell.angle_gamma   90.00
#
_symmetry.space_group_name_H-M   'P 1'
#
loop_
_entity.id
_entity.type
_entity.pdbx_description
1 polymer ?
#
loop_
_entity_poly.entity_id
_entity_poly.type
_entity_poly.pdbx_seq_one_letter_code
_entity_poly.pdbx_strand_id
1 'polypeptide(L)'
;MLRAGGYFAWAAQPVYKHEELQQEAWREMEDLTTRMCWELVRKEGYIAIWRKPLNNSCYSNRDSGIQPPLCDVEDDPNSVWYVNLKPCISRLPENGYGANITDWPARLHEPPKRLQNVEMDAYMVKNELFKAEEKYWNDTVQGYIRVYRWKTLKLRNIMDMRAGFGGFAAAINDQQMNSWVMNVVPVSGRNTLPVIYDRGLIGVMHDWCEPFDTYPRTYDFLHASGLFSKEQKRCNITSILLEMDRILRPGGLAYIRDTKSILEDIKEITEAMGWRSDLRDTAEGPYANRKILTCQKQRMTEVTEQPFRPREKLQQYQQIFQNTHKHTYLKGRFDRITSVAIPLALAGSTLFLIIVFIATGIPTGLALYCSG
;
A
#
# COMPACT_ATOMS: atom_id res chain seq x y z
N MET A 1 7.82 -7.11 -3.08
CA MET A 1 8.20 -8.06 -4.15
C MET A 1 8.04 -9.51 -3.65
N LEU A 2 7.69 -10.47 -4.52
CA LEU A 2 7.50 -11.89 -4.12
C LEU A 2 8.84 -12.56 -3.75
N ARG A 3 8.90 -13.26 -2.60
CA ARG A 3 10.12 -13.93 -2.09
C ARG A 3 10.33 -15.27 -2.78
N ALA A 4 11.50 -15.87 -2.54
CA ALA A 4 11.76 -17.27 -2.86
C ALA A 4 10.60 -18.15 -2.35
N GLY A 5 10.02 -18.96 -3.23
CA GLY A 5 8.88 -19.81 -2.90
C GLY A 5 7.56 -19.10 -2.61
N GLY A 6 7.45 -17.78 -2.81
CA GLY A 6 6.20 -17.01 -2.67
C GLY A 6 5.18 -17.36 -3.74
N TYR A 7 3.90 -17.09 -3.46
CA TYR A 7 2.80 -17.46 -4.35
C TYR A 7 2.23 -16.25 -5.10
N PHE A 8 1.96 -16.46 -6.38
CA PHE A 8 1.21 -15.53 -7.21
C PHE A 8 -0.12 -16.17 -7.58
N ALA A 9 -1.22 -15.54 -7.18
CA ALA A 9 -2.56 -15.99 -7.51
C ALA A 9 -3.15 -15.07 -8.57
N TRP A 10 -3.51 -15.64 -9.72
CA TRP A 10 -4.27 -14.96 -10.75
C TRP A 10 -5.72 -15.45 -10.69
N ALA A 11 -6.65 -14.51 -10.47
CA ALA A 11 -8.08 -14.78 -10.50
C ALA A 11 -8.71 -14.07 -11.71
N ALA A 12 -9.02 -14.83 -12.76
CA ALA A 12 -9.79 -14.32 -13.89
C ALA A 12 -11.29 -14.30 -13.53
N GLN A 13 -12.09 -13.42 -14.13
CA GLN A 13 -13.54 -13.43 -13.84
C GLN A 13 -14.30 -14.45 -14.70
N PRO A 14 -15.38 -15.04 -14.17
CA PRO A 14 -16.12 -16.11 -14.85
C PRO A 14 -16.91 -15.68 -16.09
N VAL A 15 -17.18 -14.39 -16.30
CA VAL A 15 -17.91 -13.85 -17.48
C VAL A 15 -17.15 -14.08 -18.80
N TYR A 16 -15.89 -14.48 -18.72
CA TYR A 16 -14.94 -14.46 -19.83
C TYR A 16 -14.60 -15.84 -20.42
N LYS A 17 -15.37 -16.87 -20.05
CA LYS A 17 -15.04 -18.28 -20.31
C LYS A 17 -15.11 -18.71 -21.79
N HIS A 18 -15.52 -17.83 -22.70
CA HIS A 18 -15.92 -18.20 -24.07
C HIS A 18 -15.22 -17.41 -25.19
N GLU A 19 -14.19 -16.62 -24.90
CA GLU A 19 -13.43 -15.86 -25.90
C GLU A 19 -12.10 -16.55 -26.23
N GLU A 20 -11.84 -16.84 -27.52
CA GLU A 20 -10.57 -17.43 -28.01
C GLU A 20 -9.34 -16.60 -27.60
N LEU A 21 -9.45 -15.28 -27.62
CA LEU A 21 -8.43 -14.31 -27.18
C LEU A 21 -7.92 -14.56 -25.75
N GLN A 22 -8.71 -15.21 -24.90
CA GLN A 22 -8.31 -15.49 -23.52
C GLN A 22 -7.62 -16.84 -23.34
N GLN A 23 -7.86 -17.79 -24.25
CA GLN A 23 -7.07 -19.01 -24.30
C GLN A 23 -5.63 -18.70 -24.75
N GLU A 24 -5.48 -17.74 -25.66
CA GLU A 24 -4.18 -17.22 -26.09
C GLU A 24 -3.45 -16.52 -24.94
N ALA A 25 -4.09 -15.55 -24.27
CA ALA A 25 -3.51 -14.89 -23.10
C ALA A 25 -3.15 -15.87 -21.96
N TRP A 26 -3.92 -16.95 -21.79
CA TRP A 26 -3.57 -18.02 -20.85
C TRP A 26 -2.31 -18.77 -21.27
N ARG A 27 -2.22 -19.18 -22.53
CA ARG A 27 -1.03 -19.87 -23.08
C ARG A 27 0.21 -18.98 -22.97
N GLU A 28 0.09 -17.69 -23.27
CA GLU A 28 1.16 -16.72 -23.09
C GLU A 28 1.60 -16.61 -21.63
N MET A 29 0.66 -16.60 -20.69
CA MET A 29 0.99 -16.55 -19.26
C MET A 29 1.68 -17.84 -18.79
N GLU A 30 1.22 -19.00 -19.23
CA GLU A 30 1.81 -20.30 -18.89
C GLU A 30 3.23 -20.43 -19.47
N ASP A 31 3.42 -20.02 -20.72
CA ASP A 31 4.73 -19.95 -21.37
C ASP A 31 5.68 -18.97 -20.66
N LEU A 32 5.21 -17.75 -20.37
CA LEU A 32 5.99 -16.73 -19.69
C LEU A 32 6.38 -17.18 -18.27
N THR A 33 5.45 -17.71 -17.49
CA THR A 33 5.72 -18.19 -16.12
C THR A 33 6.70 -19.35 -16.12
N THR A 34 6.60 -20.26 -17.09
CA THR A 34 7.56 -21.36 -17.30
C THR A 34 8.95 -20.80 -17.62
N ARG A 35 9.07 -19.83 -18.54
CA ARG A 35 10.34 -19.12 -18.82
C ARG A 35 10.89 -18.39 -17.61
N MET A 36 10.02 -17.86 -16.74
CA MET A 36 10.38 -17.23 -15.47
C MET A 36 10.72 -18.24 -14.35
N CYS A 37 10.75 -19.54 -14.63
CA CYS A 37 10.99 -20.63 -13.68
C CYS A 37 9.91 -20.78 -12.60
N TRP A 38 8.70 -20.29 -12.82
CA TRP A 38 7.61 -20.39 -11.84
C TRP A 38 6.85 -21.70 -12.04
N GLU A 39 6.53 -22.35 -10.94
CA GLU A 39 5.82 -23.63 -10.92
C GLU A 39 4.31 -23.38 -10.73
N LEU A 40 3.47 -23.94 -11.60
CA LEU A 40 2.02 -23.91 -11.39
C LEU A 40 1.64 -24.94 -10.30
N VAL A 41 1.23 -24.46 -9.12
CA VAL A 41 0.97 -25.30 -7.95
C VAL A 41 -0.47 -25.79 -7.90
N ARG A 42 -1.43 -24.92 -8.25
CA ARG A 42 -2.85 -25.27 -8.24
C ARG A 42 -3.61 -24.45 -9.27
N LYS A 43 -4.56 -25.11 -9.94
CA LYS A 43 -5.53 -24.49 -10.84
C LYS A 43 -6.90 -25.00 -10.46
N GLU A 44 -7.76 -24.10 -10.00
CA GLU A 44 -9.12 -24.43 -9.58
C GLU A 44 -10.10 -23.38 -10.07
N GLY A 45 -11.00 -23.79 -10.97
CA GLY A 45 -11.93 -22.88 -11.64
C GLY A 45 -11.19 -21.78 -12.40
N TYR A 46 -11.33 -20.55 -11.92
CA TYR A 46 -10.76 -19.33 -12.51
C TYR A 46 -9.55 -18.80 -11.74
N ILE A 47 -9.07 -19.54 -10.74
CA ILE A 47 -7.91 -19.19 -9.93
C ILE A 47 -6.77 -20.12 -10.28
N ALA A 48 -5.63 -19.53 -10.64
CA ALA A 48 -4.39 -20.24 -10.84
C ALA A 48 -3.32 -19.67 -9.92
N ILE A 49 -2.55 -20.56 -9.29
CA ILE A 49 -1.56 -20.22 -8.29
C ILE A 49 -0.20 -20.74 -8.77
N TRP A 50 0.72 -19.81 -8.99
CA TRP A 50 2.12 -20.10 -9.29
C TRP A 50 2.97 -19.89 -8.05
N ARG A 51 4.10 -20.60 -8.01
CA ARG A 51 5.11 -20.47 -6.97
C ARG A 51 6.44 -20.08 -7.60
N LYS A 52 7.06 -19.03 -7.04
CA LYS A 52 8.40 -18.59 -7.41
C LYS A 52 9.45 -19.66 -7.02
N PRO A 53 10.56 -19.83 -7.77
CA PRO A 53 11.61 -20.77 -7.38
C PRO A 53 12.17 -20.47 -5.99
N LEU A 54 12.75 -21.50 -5.36
CA LEU A 54 13.34 -21.40 -4.02
C LEU A 54 14.78 -20.88 -4.04
N ASN A 55 15.48 -21.07 -5.15
CA ASN A 55 16.89 -20.73 -5.34
C ASN A 55 17.11 -20.23 -6.78
N ASN A 56 18.33 -19.74 -7.06
CA ASN A 56 18.70 -19.22 -8.37
C ASN A 56 19.10 -20.32 -9.38
N SER A 57 19.04 -21.62 -9.04
CA SER A 57 19.57 -22.68 -9.92
C SER A 57 18.87 -22.69 -11.29
N CYS A 58 17.54 -22.49 -11.31
CA CYS A 58 16.81 -22.38 -12.57
C CYS A 58 17.20 -21.13 -13.37
N TYR A 59 17.50 -20.01 -12.70
CA TYR A 59 17.94 -18.79 -13.38
C TYR A 59 19.32 -18.95 -14.02
N SER A 60 20.24 -19.68 -13.38
CA SER A 60 21.58 -19.95 -13.91
C SER A 60 21.58 -20.93 -15.09
N ASN A 61 20.62 -21.86 -15.14
CA ASN A 61 20.53 -22.89 -16.17
C ASN A 61 19.72 -22.47 -17.41
N ARG A 62 19.34 -21.20 -17.52
CA ARG A 62 18.57 -20.72 -18.67
C ARG A 62 19.45 -20.52 -19.89
N ASP A 63 18.91 -20.90 -21.05
CA ASP A 63 19.58 -20.69 -22.34
C ASP A 63 19.76 -19.19 -22.64
N SER A 64 20.85 -18.88 -23.34
CA SER A 64 21.14 -17.52 -23.81
C SER A 64 20.07 -17.08 -24.83
N GLY A 65 19.39 -15.97 -24.54
CA GLY A 65 18.36 -15.38 -25.40
C GLY A 65 16.91 -15.56 -24.94
N ILE A 66 16.65 -16.33 -23.87
CA ILE A 66 15.29 -16.45 -23.30
C ILE A 66 14.86 -15.12 -22.64
N GLN A 67 13.77 -14.56 -23.13
CA GLN A 67 13.09 -13.41 -22.52
C GLN A 67 12.18 -13.85 -21.34
N PRO A 68 11.99 -13.02 -20.30
CA PRO A 68 12.72 -11.79 -19.99
C PRO A 68 14.12 -12.08 -19.39
N PRO A 69 15.16 -11.29 -19.69
CA PRO A 69 16.52 -11.49 -19.17
C PRO A 69 16.59 -11.31 -17.65
N LEU A 70 17.74 -11.64 -17.04
CA LEU A 70 18.02 -11.26 -15.66
C LEU A 70 18.27 -9.75 -15.59
N CYS A 71 17.82 -9.11 -14.50
CA CYS A 71 18.12 -7.70 -14.26
C CYS A 71 19.62 -7.49 -13.97
N ASP A 72 20.07 -6.25 -14.16
CA ASP A 72 21.46 -5.88 -13.84
C ASP A 72 21.72 -6.04 -12.34
N VAL A 73 22.99 -6.26 -11.96
CA VAL A 73 23.36 -6.45 -10.54
C VAL A 73 23.13 -5.17 -9.73
N GLU A 74 23.20 -4.01 -10.39
CA GLU A 74 22.97 -2.70 -9.80
C GLU A 74 21.47 -2.36 -9.63
N ASP A 75 20.56 -3.15 -10.22
CA ASP A 75 19.12 -2.92 -10.08
C ASP A 75 18.63 -3.37 -8.71
N ASP A 76 18.35 -2.42 -7.80
CA ASP A 76 17.79 -2.74 -6.50
C ASP A 76 16.33 -3.23 -6.61
N PRO A 77 16.05 -4.52 -6.29
CA PRO A 77 14.69 -5.04 -6.32
C PRO A 77 13.79 -4.46 -5.21
N ASN A 78 14.33 -3.75 -4.24
CA ASN A 78 13.55 -3.11 -3.19
C ASN A 78 13.17 -1.68 -3.53
N SER A 79 13.71 -1.10 -4.60
CA SER A 79 13.31 0.22 -5.06
C SER A 79 11.98 0.12 -5.80
N VAL A 80 10.94 0.77 -5.26
CA VAL A 80 9.55 0.63 -5.75
C VAL A 80 8.98 1.96 -6.26
N TRP A 81 9.60 3.11 -5.96
CA TRP A 81 9.05 4.43 -6.25
C TRP A 81 9.96 5.24 -7.18
N TYR A 82 9.39 5.93 -8.17
CA TYR A 82 10.10 6.62 -9.26
C TYR A 82 11.13 5.77 -10.02
N VAL A 83 10.92 4.45 -10.09
CA VAL A 83 11.74 3.53 -10.89
C VAL A 83 10.91 2.99 -12.05
N ASN A 84 11.47 3.07 -13.26
CA ASN A 84 10.85 2.51 -14.45
C ASN A 84 10.81 0.99 -14.36
N LEU A 85 9.66 0.39 -14.68
CA LEU A 85 9.53 -1.05 -14.79
C LEU A 85 10.43 -1.57 -15.91
N LYS A 86 11.35 -2.47 -15.56
CA LYS A 86 12.21 -3.17 -16.52
C LYS A 86 11.64 -4.56 -16.80
N PRO A 87 11.61 -5.02 -18.06
CA PRO A 87 11.17 -6.37 -18.42
C PRO A 87 12.26 -7.40 -18.11
N CYS A 88 12.65 -7.53 -16.84
CA CYS A 88 13.73 -8.41 -16.39
C CYS A 88 13.37 -9.14 -15.09
N ILE A 89 14.13 -10.19 -14.75
CA ILE A 89 13.96 -10.98 -13.53
C ILE A 89 15.07 -10.65 -12.55
N SER A 90 14.69 -10.13 -11.40
CA SER A 90 15.62 -9.92 -10.29
C SER A 90 16.02 -11.26 -9.66
N ARG A 91 17.33 -11.46 -9.46
CA ARG A 91 17.88 -12.63 -8.79
C ARG A 91 17.37 -12.73 -7.35
N LEU A 92 17.22 -13.95 -6.85
CA LEU A 92 16.95 -14.19 -5.44
C LEU A 92 18.21 -13.90 -4.62
N PRO A 93 18.09 -13.32 -3.42
CA PRO A 93 19.24 -13.05 -2.58
C PRO A 93 19.84 -14.37 -2.04
N GLU A 94 21.14 -14.58 -2.25
CA GLU A 94 21.85 -15.83 -1.92
C GLU A 94 22.02 -16.05 -0.41
N ASN A 95 21.95 -14.98 0.37
CA ASN A 95 22.01 -14.99 1.83
C ASN A 95 20.77 -15.62 2.52
N GLY A 96 19.82 -16.15 1.75
CA GLY A 96 18.62 -16.81 2.26
C GLY A 96 17.58 -15.85 2.87
N TYR A 97 17.73 -14.54 2.68
CA TYR A 97 16.81 -13.55 3.23
C TYR A 97 15.41 -13.69 2.64
N GLY A 98 14.47 -14.11 3.48
CA GLY A 98 13.07 -14.32 3.11
C GLY A 98 12.74 -15.75 2.66
N ALA A 99 13.67 -16.71 2.78
CA ALA A 99 13.39 -18.13 2.57
C ALA A 99 13.03 -18.85 3.89
N ASN A 100 13.75 -18.54 4.98
CA ASN A 100 13.47 -19.05 6.32
C ASN A 100 12.99 -17.88 7.20
N ILE A 101 11.68 -17.77 7.38
CA ILE A 101 11.05 -16.75 8.23
C ILE A 101 10.28 -17.49 9.31
N THR A 102 10.32 -16.93 10.52
CA THR A 102 9.54 -17.40 11.65
C THR A 102 8.05 -17.48 11.31
N ASP A 103 7.36 -18.46 11.89
CA ASP A 103 5.94 -18.59 11.69
C ASP A 103 5.16 -17.45 12.35
N TRP A 104 3.96 -17.21 11.81
CA TRP A 104 2.98 -16.35 12.47
C TRP A 104 2.45 -17.03 13.73
N PRO A 105 2.24 -16.33 14.85
CA PRO A 105 2.36 -14.88 15.05
C PRO A 105 3.75 -14.39 15.48
N ALA A 106 4.69 -15.28 15.79
CA ALA A 106 5.99 -14.92 16.35
C ALA A 106 6.80 -13.96 15.44
N ARG A 107 6.69 -14.09 14.12
CA ARG A 107 7.31 -13.16 13.15
C ARG A 107 6.93 -11.70 13.32
N LEU A 108 5.80 -11.40 13.95
CA LEU A 108 5.37 -10.03 14.21
C LEU A 108 6.37 -9.29 15.10
N HIS A 109 6.99 -10.02 16.04
CA HIS A 109 7.91 -9.49 17.02
C HIS A 109 9.36 -9.83 16.74
N GLU A 110 9.67 -10.73 15.81
CA GLU A 110 11.06 -11.08 15.53
C GLU A 110 11.70 -10.11 14.53
N PRO A 111 12.87 -9.49 14.85
CA PRO A 111 13.59 -8.65 13.91
C PRO A 111 14.02 -9.48 12.68
N PRO A 112 13.55 -9.14 11.47
CA PRO A 112 13.85 -9.95 10.30
C PRO A 112 15.28 -9.70 9.79
N LYS A 113 15.91 -10.71 9.19
CA LYS A 113 17.29 -10.58 8.68
C LYS A 113 17.46 -9.46 7.64
N ARG A 114 16.42 -9.16 6.85
CA ARG A 114 16.45 -8.06 5.86
C ARG A 114 16.53 -6.68 6.50
N LEU A 115 16.28 -6.55 7.81
CA LEU A 115 16.56 -5.32 8.56
C LEU A 115 18.01 -4.86 8.39
N GLN A 116 18.95 -5.81 8.23
CA GLN A 116 20.37 -5.50 8.00
C GLN A 116 20.63 -4.79 6.67
N ASN A 117 19.76 -4.97 5.67
CA ASN A 117 19.87 -4.32 4.36
C ASN A 117 19.25 -2.90 4.35
N VAL A 118 18.50 -2.52 5.39
CA VAL A 118 17.95 -1.16 5.47
C VAL A 118 19.10 -0.19 5.70
N GLU A 119 19.27 0.79 4.84
CA GLU A 119 20.33 1.78 4.94
C GLU A 119 20.14 2.69 6.17
N MET A 120 20.93 2.46 7.21
CA MET A 120 20.89 3.18 8.48
C MET A 120 22.30 3.31 9.07
N ASP A 121 22.61 4.49 9.59
CA ASP A 121 23.92 4.82 10.17
C ASP A 121 24.29 3.91 11.36
N ALA A 122 23.29 3.44 12.11
CA ALA A 122 23.47 2.59 13.28
C ALA A 122 23.40 1.09 12.94
N TYR A 123 24.37 0.58 12.16
CA TYR A 123 24.42 -0.83 11.73
C TYR A 123 24.32 -1.83 12.89
N MET A 124 24.99 -1.55 14.01
CA MET A 124 25.03 -2.46 15.18
C MET A 124 23.79 -2.39 16.08
N VAL A 125 22.88 -1.41 15.89
CA VAL A 125 21.76 -1.13 16.81
C VAL A 125 20.40 -1.30 16.12
N LYS A 126 20.36 -1.85 14.90
CA LYS A 126 19.11 -1.98 14.12
C LYS A 126 18.05 -2.82 14.84
N ASN A 127 18.44 -3.97 15.40
CA ASN A 127 17.54 -4.86 16.14
C ASN A 127 16.98 -4.18 17.41
N GLU A 128 17.84 -3.46 18.13
CA GLU A 128 17.43 -2.70 19.32
C GLU A 128 16.49 -1.56 18.95
N LEU A 129 16.74 -0.86 17.84
CA LEU A 129 15.85 0.20 17.35
C LEU A 129 14.47 -0.36 16.97
N PHE A 130 14.44 -1.51 16.29
CA PHE A 130 13.20 -2.22 15.97
C PHE A 130 12.42 -2.56 17.26
N LYS A 131 13.12 -3.11 18.26
CA LYS A 131 12.52 -3.49 19.55
C LYS A 131 12.05 -2.30 20.37
N ALA A 132 12.82 -1.21 20.36
CA ALA A 132 12.44 0.03 21.01
C ALA A 132 11.20 0.66 20.37
N GLU A 133 11.12 0.68 19.04
CA GLU A 133 9.94 1.19 18.31
C GLU A 133 8.70 0.32 18.58
N GLU A 134 8.85 -1.00 18.56
CA GLU A 134 7.78 -1.95 18.90
C GLU A 134 7.23 -1.70 20.31
N LYS A 135 8.11 -1.61 21.32
CA LYS A 135 7.72 -1.32 22.70
C LYS A 135 7.03 0.04 22.83
N TYR A 136 7.62 1.07 22.22
CA TYR A 136 7.08 2.43 22.23
C TYR A 136 5.65 2.49 21.69
N TRP A 137 5.37 1.81 20.57
CA TRP A 137 4.04 1.78 20.00
C TRP A 137 3.07 0.93 20.78
N ASN A 138 3.51 -0.21 21.35
CA ASN A 138 2.67 -1.01 22.23
C ASN A 138 2.17 -0.19 23.42
N ASP A 139 3.08 0.50 24.13
CA ASP A 139 2.75 1.34 25.28
C ASP A 139 1.83 2.51 24.87
N THR A 140 2.12 3.14 23.74
CA THR A 140 1.31 4.25 23.20
C THR A 140 -0.12 3.81 22.86
N VAL A 141 -0.27 2.71 22.11
CA VAL A 141 -1.58 2.20 21.67
C VAL A 141 -2.41 1.74 22.87
N GLN A 142 -1.79 1.09 23.86
CA GLN A 142 -2.46 0.78 25.13
C GLN A 142 -2.99 2.05 25.81
N GLY A 143 -2.18 3.11 25.84
CA GLY A 143 -2.59 4.42 26.32
C GLY A 143 -3.81 4.96 25.57
N TYR A 144 -3.81 4.89 24.25
CA TYR A 144 -4.93 5.34 23.41
C TYR A 144 -6.21 4.54 23.65
N ILE A 145 -6.11 3.21 23.73
CA ILE A 145 -7.24 2.33 24.01
C ILE A 145 -7.86 2.68 25.36
N ARG A 146 -7.04 2.93 26.38
CA ARG A 146 -7.50 3.27 27.72
C ARG A 146 -8.13 4.66 27.80
N VAL A 147 -7.47 5.68 27.27
CA VAL A 147 -7.88 7.09 27.40
C VAL A 147 -9.01 7.43 26.44
N TYR A 148 -8.89 7.04 25.17
CA TYR A 148 -9.85 7.40 24.12
C TYR A 148 -10.86 6.29 23.82
N ARG A 149 -10.87 5.22 24.63
CA ARG A 149 -11.83 4.10 24.54
C ARG A 149 -11.96 3.52 23.13
N TRP A 150 -10.85 3.32 22.42
CA TRP A 150 -10.87 2.89 21.01
C TRP A 150 -11.69 1.62 20.75
N LYS A 151 -11.80 0.71 21.73
CA LYS A 151 -12.65 -0.48 21.63
C LYS A 151 -14.14 -0.16 21.37
N THR A 152 -14.61 1.03 21.76
CA THR A 152 -15.99 1.48 21.49
C THR A 152 -16.16 2.13 20.12
N LEU A 153 -15.07 2.59 19.50
CA LEU A 153 -15.10 3.38 18.25
C LEU A 153 -15.27 2.52 16.99
N LYS A 154 -15.21 1.18 17.10
CA LYS A 154 -15.36 0.22 15.98
C LYS A 154 -14.53 0.59 14.74
N LEU A 155 -13.28 0.99 14.94
CA LEU A 155 -12.33 1.29 13.85
C LEU A 155 -12.06 0.02 13.05
N ARG A 156 -12.28 0.00 11.73
CA ARG A 156 -12.02 -1.20 10.90
C ARG A 156 -10.85 -0.98 9.96
N ASN A 157 -10.84 0.14 9.27
CA ASN A 157 -9.83 0.50 8.28
C ASN A 157 -8.93 1.58 8.86
N ILE A 158 -7.73 1.19 9.29
CA ILE A 158 -6.75 2.11 9.85
C ILE A 158 -5.64 2.33 8.82
N MET A 159 -5.14 3.55 8.68
CA MET A 159 -3.92 3.83 7.94
C MET A 159 -2.88 4.43 8.89
N ASP A 160 -1.70 3.84 8.91
CA ASP A 160 -0.52 4.43 9.51
C ASP A 160 0.31 5.11 8.43
N MET A 161 0.21 6.44 8.37
CA MET A 161 0.75 7.25 7.28
C MET A 161 2.29 7.29 7.27
N ARG A 162 2.93 6.90 8.38
CA ARG A 162 4.39 6.77 8.50
C ARG A 162 4.74 5.61 9.44
N ALA A 163 4.76 4.41 8.88
CA ALA A 163 4.76 3.17 9.64
C ALA A 163 6.08 2.82 10.34
N GLY A 164 7.22 3.42 9.97
CA GLY A 164 8.52 3.00 10.50
C GLY A 164 8.77 1.54 10.18
N PHE A 165 8.98 0.69 11.19
CA PHE A 165 9.09 -0.77 11.06
C PHE A 165 7.74 -1.50 11.19
N GLY A 166 6.61 -0.79 11.27
CA GLY A 166 5.27 -1.35 11.47
C GLY A 166 4.92 -1.60 12.93
N GLY A 167 5.59 -0.93 13.88
CA GLY A 167 5.35 -1.13 15.32
C GLY A 167 3.93 -0.77 15.76
N PHE A 168 3.32 0.27 15.17
CA PHE A 168 1.93 0.64 15.44
C PHE A 168 0.97 -0.47 15.03
N ALA A 169 1.10 -1.01 13.81
CA ALA A 169 0.24 -2.11 13.35
C ALA A 169 0.41 -3.38 14.18
N ALA A 170 1.64 -3.69 14.62
CA ALA A 170 1.89 -4.79 15.54
C ALA A 170 1.14 -4.61 16.87
N ALA A 171 1.22 -3.42 17.46
CA ALA A 171 0.50 -3.10 18.68
C ALA A 171 -1.02 -3.24 18.52
N ILE A 172 -1.61 -2.80 17.40
CA ILE A 172 -3.05 -2.96 17.14
C ILE A 172 -3.45 -4.44 17.11
N ASN A 173 -2.62 -5.29 16.51
CA ASN A 173 -2.84 -6.73 16.46
C ASN A 173 -2.76 -7.37 17.86
N ASP A 174 -1.75 -7.01 18.65
CA ASP A 174 -1.56 -7.52 20.03
C ASP A 174 -2.73 -7.17 20.95
N GLN A 175 -3.33 -5.99 20.73
CA GLN A 175 -4.50 -5.53 21.47
C GLN A 175 -5.81 -6.18 20.98
N GLN A 176 -5.74 -7.14 20.06
CA GLN A 176 -6.84 -7.92 19.50
C GLN A 176 -7.96 -7.02 18.93
N MET A 177 -7.58 -5.92 18.29
CA MET A 177 -8.54 -5.07 17.60
C MET A 177 -8.96 -5.73 16.30
N ASN A 178 -10.27 -5.73 16.01
CA ASN A 178 -10.82 -6.22 14.73
C ASN A 178 -10.62 -5.19 13.60
N SER A 179 -9.40 -4.69 13.47
CA SER A 179 -9.00 -3.65 12.54
C SER A 179 -7.81 -4.14 11.71
N TRP A 180 -7.72 -3.71 10.46
CA TRP A 180 -6.50 -3.86 9.68
C TRP A 180 -5.83 -2.51 9.50
N VAL A 181 -4.51 -2.53 9.36
CA VAL A 181 -3.69 -1.32 9.26
C VAL A 181 -2.97 -1.32 7.92
N MET A 182 -3.23 -0.30 7.10
CA MET A 182 -2.39 0.04 5.95
C MET A 182 -1.13 0.74 6.44
N ASN A 183 0.02 0.10 6.33
CA ASN A 183 1.30 0.70 6.72
C ASN A 183 1.91 1.45 5.54
N VAL A 184 2.02 2.78 5.64
CA VAL A 184 2.62 3.61 4.58
C VAL A 184 4.06 3.96 4.96
N VAL A 185 4.99 3.71 4.03
CA VAL A 185 6.40 4.09 4.14
C VAL A 185 6.65 5.27 3.21
N PRO A 186 6.87 6.49 3.75
CA PRO A 186 7.14 7.65 2.92
C PRO A 186 8.45 7.52 2.15
N VAL A 187 8.47 7.98 0.90
CA VAL A 187 9.67 7.97 0.03
C VAL A 187 10.78 8.89 0.54
N SER A 188 10.43 9.88 1.38
CA SER A 188 11.38 10.79 2.03
C SER A 188 12.23 10.10 3.11
N GLY A 189 11.82 8.90 3.53
CA GLY A 189 12.42 8.11 4.60
C GLY A 189 13.24 6.93 4.09
N ARG A 190 13.64 6.09 5.05
CA ARG A 190 14.33 4.82 4.77
C ARG A 190 13.32 3.79 4.29
N ASN A 191 13.73 2.95 3.34
CA ASN A 191 12.88 1.88 2.83
C ASN A 191 12.74 0.73 3.84
N THR A 192 11.76 0.83 4.73
CA THR A 192 11.42 -0.20 5.73
C THR A 192 10.32 -1.15 5.24
N LEU A 193 9.77 -0.94 4.05
CA LEU A 193 8.67 -1.74 3.51
C LEU A 193 9.01 -3.25 3.45
N PRO A 194 10.23 -3.68 3.08
CA PRO A 194 10.59 -5.09 3.12
C PRO A 194 10.57 -5.70 4.53
N VAL A 195 10.86 -4.90 5.56
CA VAL A 195 10.79 -5.32 6.98
C VAL A 195 9.34 -5.50 7.41
N ILE A 196 8.46 -4.57 7.05
CA ILE A 196 7.01 -4.65 7.32
C ILE A 196 6.43 -5.94 6.72
N TYR A 197 6.80 -6.28 5.48
CA TYR A 197 6.39 -7.53 4.88
C TYR A 197 6.95 -8.76 5.62
N ASP A 198 8.20 -8.71 6.10
CA ASP A 198 8.82 -9.84 6.82
C ASP A 198 8.10 -10.12 8.16
N ARG A 199 7.54 -9.09 8.80
CA ARG A 199 6.62 -9.23 9.95
C ARG A 199 5.25 -9.82 9.59
N GLY A 200 4.93 -9.92 8.29
CA GLY A 200 3.62 -10.36 7.81
C GLY A 200 2.54 -9.29 7.84
N LEU A 201 2.93 -8.03 7.86
CA LEU A 201 2.03 -6.88 7.77
C LEU A 201 1.89 -6.42 6.32
N ILE A 202 0.78 -5.77 5.99
CA ILE A 202 0.57 -5.14 4.69
C ILE A 202 1.06 -3.70 4.71
N GLY A 203 1.60 -3.22 3.59
CA GLY A 203 2.03 -1.85 3.48
C GLY A 203 2.32 -1.43 2.05
N VAL A 204 2.59 -0.15 1.87
CA VAL A 204 2.89 0.47 0.59
C VAL A 204 3.93 1.57 0.78
N MET A 205 4.73 1.83 -0.25
CA MET A 205 5.57 3.02 -0.30
C MET A 205 4.81 4.13 -1.03
N HIS A 206 4.88 5.36 -0.55
CA HIS A 206 4.13 6.47 -1.14
C HIS A 206 4.83 7.81 -0.94
N ASP A 207 4.71 8.71 -1.92
CA ASP A 207 5.09 10.11 -1.77
C ASP A 207 3.88 10.96 -1.38
N TRP A 208 3.87 11.47 -0.14
CA TRP A 208 2.79 12.31 0.37
C TRP A 208 2.68 13.68 -0.31
N CYS A 209 3.63 14.03 -1.17
CA CYS A 209 3.52 15.18 -2.06
C CYS A 209 2.62 14.91 -3.28
N GLU A 210 2.20 13.66 -3.49
CA GLU A 210 1.30 13.19 -4.53
C GLU A 210 0.00 12.65 -3.92
N PRO A 211 -1.10 12.58 -4.69
CA PRO A 211 -2.34 11.96 -4.21
C PRO A 211 -2.16 10.45 -4.00
N PHE A 212 -2.75 9.91 -2.93
CA PHE A 212 -2.69 8.49 -2.62
C PHE A 212 -3.62 7.70 -3.53
N ASP A 213 -3.14 6.61 -4.12
CA ASP A 213 -3.92 5.75 -5.02
C ASP A 213 -4.93 4.88 -4.24
N THR A 214 -5.98 5.53 -3.73
CA THR A 214 -7.08 4.90 -3.03
C THR A 214 -8.37 5.67 -3.28
N TYR A 215 -9.50 4.98 -3.13
CA TYR A 215 -10.80 5.60 -3.24
C TYR A 215 -11.01 6.62 -2.11
N PRO A 216 -11.69 7.76 -2.38
CA PRO A 216 -12.11 8.66 -1.32
C PRO A 216 -12.90 7.92 -0.24
N ARG A 217 -12.79 8.36 1.02
CA ARG A 217 -13.52 7.80 2.17
C ARG A 217 -13.27 6.30 2.37
N THR A 218 -12.02 5.87 2.30
CA THR A 218 -11.62 4.48 2.51
C THR A 218 -11.41 4.16 4.00
N TYR A 219 -10.77 5.07 4.74
CA TYR A 219 -10.28 4.81 6.10
C TYR A 219 -11.18 5.42 7.19
N ASP A 220 -11.30 4.71 8.32
CA ASP A 220 -12.00 5.18 9.52
C ASP A 220 -11.06 5.98 10.44
N PHE A 221 -9.76 5.65 10.41
CA PHE A 221 -8.74 6.24 11.27
C PHE A 221 -7.44 6.50 10.49
N LEU A 222 -6.90 7.71 10.63
CA LEU A 222 -5.57 8.05 10.14
C LEU A 222 -4.63 8.28 11.33
N HIS A 223 -3.48 7.61 11.31
CA HIS A 223 -2.40 7.82 12.26
C HIS A 223 -1.22 8.47 11.54
N ALA A 224 -0.75 9.62 12.04
CA ALA A 224 0.42 10.30 11.50
C ALA A 224 1.37 10.68 12.63
N SER A 225 2.56 10.07 12.66
CA SER A 225 3.57 10.34 13.69
C SER A 225 4.86 10.88 13.08
N GLY A 226 5.14 12.16 13.32
CA GLY A 226 6.28 12.89 12.75
C GLY A 226 6.25 12.96 11.22
N LEU A 227 5.06 12.81 10.61
CA LEU A 227 4.91 12.86 9.16
C LEU A 227 5.19 14.27 8.64
N PHE A 228 4.54 15.26 9.24
CA PHE A 228 4.58 16.64 8.75
C PHE A 228 5.94 17.28 8.97
N SER A 229 6.59 17.05 10.11
CA SER A 229 7.98 17.53 10.32
C SER A 229 8.97 17.00 9.29
N LYS A 230 8.70 15.82 8.72
CA LYS A 230 9.52 15.22 7.68
C LYS A 230 9.15 15.73 6.29
N GLU A 231 7.87 15.77 5.94
CA GLU A 231 7.40 16.11 4.59
C GLU A 231 7.29 17.62 4.33
N GLN A 232 7.16 18.47 5.35
CA GLN A 232 7.07 19.94 5.18
C GLN A 232 8.28 20.55 4.45
N LYS A 233 9.41 19.82 4.43
CA LYS A 233 10.62 20.23 3.70
C LYS A 233 10.53 19.98 2.19
N ARG A 234 9.59 19.15 1.76
CA ARG A 234 9.42 18.71 0.36
C ARG A 234 8.15 19.27 -0.26
N CYS A 235 7.06 19.35 0.50
CA CYS A 235 5.79 19.87 0.03
C CYS A 235 4.97 20.53 1.13
N ASN A 236 3.91 21.23 0.72
CA ASN A 236 3.03 21.97 1.61
C ASN A 236 2.17 21.02 2.45
N ILE A 237 2.11 21.28 3.75
CA ILE A 237 1.26 20.59 4.74
C ILE A 237 -0.21 20.56 4.30
N THR A 238 -0.70 21.64 3.68
CA THR A 238 -2.07 21.73 3.18
C THR A 238 -2.40 20.64 2.17
N SER A 239 -1.47 20.28 1.27
CA SER A 239 -1.70 19.23 0.28
C SER A 239 -1.90 17.87 0.94
N ILE A 240 -1.10 17.57 1.97
CA ILE A 240 -1.21 16.33 2.75
C ILE A 240 -2.54 16.32 3.51
N LEU A 241 -2.94 17.43 4.12
CA LEU A 241 -4.22 17.54 4.84
C LEU A 241 -5.43 17.39 3.93
N LEU A 242 -5.40 17.96 2.73
CA LEU A 242 -6.45 17.77 1.73
C LEU A 242 -6.56 16.29 1.30
N GLU A 243 -5.43 15.61 1.15
CA GLU A 243 -5.39 14.19 0.85
C GLU A 243 -5.93 13.35 2.02
N MET A 244 -5.56 13.69 3.26
CA MET A 244 -6.16 13.09 4.46
C MET A 244 -7.68 13.28 4.50
N ASP A 245 -8.18 14.45 4.12
CA ASP A 245 -9.62 14.69 4.03
C ASP A 245 -10.29 13.84 2.97
N ARG A 246 -9.69 13.75 1.78
CA ARG A 246 -10.24 12.93 0.70
C ARG A 246 -10.39 11.46 1.12
N ILE A 247 -9.39 10.88 1.79
CA ILE A 247 -9.37 9.44 2.12
C ILE A 247 -10.09 9.08 3.43
N LEU A 248 -10.27 10.04 4.35
CA LEU A 248 -10.95 9.82 5.63
C LEU A 248 -12.47 9.86 5.48
N ARG A 249 -13.16 8.85 6.04
CA ARG A 249 -14.62 8.77 6.07
C ARG A 249 -15.25 9.92 6.88
N PRO A 250 -16.47 10.37 6.54
CA PRO A 250 -17.22 11.30 7.38
C PRO A 250 -17.38 10.75 8.80
N GLY A 251 -17.09 11.57 9.82
CA GLY A 251 -17.06 11.12 11.21
C GLY A 251 -15.82 10.33 11.62
N GLY A 252 -14.88 10.09 10.69
CA GLY A 252 -13.61 9.45 10.94
C GLY A 252 -12.68 10.31 11.81
N LEU A 253 -11.61 9.68 12.31
CA LEU A 253 -10.68 10.27 13.26
C LEU A 253 -9.27 10.32 12.68
N ALA A 254 -8.51 11.35 13.02
CA ALA A 254 -7.10 11.45 12.68
C ALA A 254 -6.29 11.84 13.91
N TYR A 255 -5.27 11.06 14.26
CA TYR A 255 -4.35 11.37 15.35
C TYR A 255 -2.99 11.74 14.76
N ILE A 256 -2.61 13.00 14.98
CA ILE A 256 -1.39 13.57 14.44
C ILE A 256 -0.46 13.88 15.61
N ARG A 257 0.68 13.20 15.66
CA ARG A 257 1.74 13.47 16.64
C ARG A 257 2.89 14.17 15.93
N ASP A 258 3.20 15.40 16.31
CA ASP A 258 4.34 16.13 15.77
C ASP A 258 4.84 17.21 16.75
N THR A 259 5.79 18.04 16.33
CA THR A 259 6.23 19.19 17.14
C THR A 259 5.09 20.18 17.34
N LYS A 260 5.05 20.85 18.50
CA LYS A 260 3.98 21.77 18.86
C LYS A 260 3.71 22.84 17.78
N SER A 261 4.75 23.45 17.22
CA SER A 261 4.63 24.48 16.18
C SER A 261 3.85 23.98 14.94
N ILE A 262 4.17 22.78 14.47
CA ILE A 262 3.52 22.18 13.30
C ILE A 262 2.06 21.84 13.60
N LEU A 263 1.77 21.41 14.83
CA LEU A 263 0.40 21.08 15.22
C LEU A 263 -0.49 22.31 15.35
N GLU A 264 0.07 23.47 15.68
CA GLU A 264 -0.65 24.75 15.69
C GLU A 264 -1.06 25.13 14.25
N ASP A 265 -0.15 25.02 13.28
CA ASP A 265 -0.44 25.26 11.86
C ASP A 265 -1.50 24.26 11.32
N ILE A 266 -1.35 22.97 11.65
CA ILE A 266 -2.31 21.94 11.24
C ILE A 266 -3.68 22.18 11.86
N LYS A 267 -3.74 22.63 13.12
CA LYS A 267 -5.00 22.92 13.81
C LYS A 267 -5.76 24.02 13.07
N GLU A 268 -5.11 25.12 12.70
CA GLU A 268 -5.73 26.22 11.94
C GLU A 268 -6.31 25.71 10.61
N ILE A 269 -5.53 24.96 9.83
CA ILE A 269 -5.97 24.44 8.53
C ILE A 269 -7.11 23.44 8.69
N THR A 270 -7.01 22.50 9.63
CA THR A 270 -8.04 21.47 9.84
C THR A 270 -9.36 22.07 10.34
N GLU A 271 -9.31 23.10 11.19
CA GLU A 271 -10.50 23.83 11.62
C GLU A 271 -11.15 24.60 10.46
N ALA A 272 -10.35 25.23 9.59
CA ALA A 272 -10.85 25.86 8.36
C ALA A 272 -11.49 24.84 7.40
N MET A 273 -11.02 23.59 7.39
CA MET A 273 -11.63 22.47 6.64
C MET A 273 -12.90 21.90 7.31
N GLY A 274 -13.30 22.40 8.48
CA GLY A 274 -14.46 21.92 9.23
C GLY A 274 -14.21 20.69 10.09
N TRP A 275 -12.95 20.34 10.37
CA TRP A 275 -12.63 19.30 11.35
C TRP A 275 -12.66 19.88 12.77
N ARG A 276 -13.04 19.04 13.74
CA ARG A 276 -12.88 19.37 15.16
C ARG A 276 -11.52 18.88 15.63
N SER A 277 -10.66 19.79 16.06
CA SER A 277 -9.27 19.50 16.39
C SER A 277 -8.93 19.89 17.84
N ASP A 278 -8.56 18.92 18.66
CA ASP A 278 -8.14 19.15 20.05
C ASP A 278 -6.64 18.85 20.21
N LEU A 279 -5.87 19.84 20.68
CA LEU A 279 -4.46 19.65 21.03
C LEU A 279 -4.36 19.08 22.45
N ARG A 280 -3.61 18.00 22.62
CA ARG A 280 -3.46 17.29 23.88
C ARG A 280 -1.99 16.96 24.16
N ASP A 281 -1.68 16.79 25.44
CA ASP A 281 -0.37 16.33 25.88
C ASP A 281 -0.18 14.83 25.61
N THR A 282 1.06 14.45 25.36
CA THR A 282 1.47 13.04 25.29
C THR A 282 1.81 12.53 26.70
N ALA A 283 2.10 11.23 26.82
CA ALA A 283 2.58 10.64 28.07
C ALA A 283 3.91 11.25 28.58
N GLU A 284 4.64 11.98 27.71
CA GLU A 284 5.88 12.69 28.06
C GLU A 284 5.61 13.98 28.87
N GLY A 285 4.34 14.41 28.97
CA GLY A 285 3.91 15.50 29.83
C GLY A 285 3.81 16.88 29.15
N PRO A 286 3.51 17.93 29.93
CA PRO A 286 3.17 19.27 29.42
C PRO A 286 4.37 20.02 28.81
N TYR A 287 5.60 19.68 29.21
CA TYR A 287 6.82 20.32 28.68
C TYR A 287 7.44 19.59 27.48
N ALA A 288 6.87 18.45 27.07
CA ALA A 288 7.35 17.72 25.90
C ALA A 288 7.16 18.55 24.61
N ASN A 289 8.18 18.56 23.75
CA ASN A 289 8.12 19.25 22.46
C ASN A 289 7.11 18.57 21.50
N ARG A 290 6.90 17.26 21.66
CA ARG A 290 5.94 16.50 20.86
C ARG A 290 4.59 16.40 21.57
N LYS A 291 3.55 16.83 20.85
CA LYS A 291 2.16 16.78 21.30
C LYS A 291 1.34 15.85 20.40
N ILE A 292 0.07 15.69 20.72
CA ILE A 292 -0.88 14.98 19.87
C ILE A 292 -2.07 15.88 19.57
N LEU A 293 -2.39 16.05 18.30
CA LEU A 293 -3.62 16.67 17.82
C LEU A 293 -4.60 15.56 17.48
N THR A 294 -5.73 15.53 18.18
CA THR A 294 -6.83 14.61 17.88
C THR A 294 -7.85 15.35 17.03
N CYS A 295 -8.02 14.93 15.79
CA CYS A 295 -8.96 15.51 14.85
C CYS A 295 -10.14 14.57 14.60
N GLN A 296 -11.32 15.14 14.45
CA GLN A 296 -12.53 14.44 14.02
C GLN A 296 -13.13 15.16 12.83
N LYS A 297 -13.26 14.44 11.71
CA LYS A 297 -13.95 14.93 10.53
C LYS A 297 -15.44 15.05 10.82
N GLN A 298 -16.06 16.16 10.44
CA GLN A 298 -17.50 16.35 10.64
C GLN A 298 -18.30 15.25 9.93
N ARG A 299 -19.36 14.78 10.59
CA ARG A 299 -20.34 13.91 9.93
C ARG A 299 -21.14 14.79 8.98
N MET A 300 -21.15 14.46 7.69
CA MET A 300 -22.07 15.07 6.75
C MET A 300 -23.49 14.67 7.17
N THR A 301 -24.38 15.64 7.33
CA THR A 301 -25.75 15.42 7.84
C THR A 301 -26.65 14.65 6.89
N GLU A 302 -26.28 14.49 5.62
CA GLU A 302 -27.02 13.64 4.67
C GLU A 302 -26.08 13.05 3.61
N VAL A 303 -25.52 11.86 3.86
CA VAL A 303 -25.15 10.92 2.78
C VAL A 303 -25.41 9.52 3.31
N THR A 304 -26.48 8.87 2.85
CA THR A 304 -26.64 7.41 2.98
C THR A 304 -25.55 6.75 2.16
N GLU A 305 -24.44 6.39 2.80
CA GLU A 305 -23.39 5.59 2.16
C GLU A 305 -23.99 4.21 1.82
N GLN A 306 -24.02 3.85 0.53
CA GLN A 306 -24.43 2.51 0.14
C GLN A 306 -23.43 1.48 0.72
N PRO A 307 -23.91 0.34 1.26
CA PRO A 307 -23.05 -0.64 1.91
C PRO A 307 -21.98 -1.16 0.94
N PHE A 308 -20.72 -0.82 1.22
CA PHE A 308 -19.60 -1.26 0.38
C PHE A 308 -19.25 -2.72 0.68
N ARG A 309 -19.78 -3.63 -0.17
CA ARG A 309 -19.62 -5.10 -0.21
C ARG A 309 -19.86 -5.86 1.12
N PRO A 310 -20.41 -7.09 1.07
CA PRO A 310 -20.69 -7.87 2.27
C PRO A 310 -19.43 -8.14 3.11
N ARG A 311 -19.51 -7.79 4.40
CA ARG A 311 -18.47 -7.93 5.46
C ARG A 311 -17.84 -9.32 5.51
N GLU A 312 -18.61 -10.35 5.18
CA GLU A 312 -18.19 -11.76 5.15
C GLU A 312 -17.03 -12.00 4.17
N LYS A 313 -17.03 -11.33 3.01
CA LYS A 313 -15.95 -11.51 2.02
C LYS A 313 -14.63 -10.92 2.50
N LEU A 314 -14.64 -9.78 3.17
CA LEU A 314 -13.41 -9.15 3.70
C LEU A 314 -12.82 -9.95 4.86
N GLN A 315 -13.66 -10.49 5.75
CA GLN A 315 -13.22 -11.38 6.82
C GLN A 315 -12.66 -12.70 6.27
N GLN A 316 -13.26 -13.25 5.21
CA GLN A 316 -12.70 -14.41 4.50
C GLN A 316 -11.33 -14.08 3.88
N TYR A 317 -11.17 -12.95 3.19
CA TYR A 317 -9.87 -12.57 2.64
C TYR A 317 -8.82 -12.40 3.75
N GLN A 318 -9.16 -11.76 4.86
CA GLN A 318 -8.25 -11.57 6.00
C GLN A 318 -7.82 -12.90 6.64
N GLN A 319 -8.76 -13.83 6.86
CA GLN A 319 -8.46 -15.17 7.38
C GLN A 319 -7.59 -15.98 6.41
N ILE A 320 -7.82 -15.85 5.11
CA ILE A 320 -6.98 -16.47 4.07
C ILE A 320 -5.55 -15.91 4.16
N PHE A 321 -5.38 -14.59 4.25
CA PHE A 321 -4.08 -13.94 4.38
C PHE A 321 -3.34 -14.29 5.68
N GLN A 322 -4.06 -14.45 6.78
CA GLN A 322 -3.50 -14.83 8.08
C GLN A 322 -3.02 -16.30 8.10
N ASN A 323 -3.71 -17.19 7.39
CA ASN A 323 -3.34 -18.60 7.26
C ASN A 323 -2.37 -18.88 6.10
N THR A 324 -2.04 -17.88 5.28
CA THR A 324 -1.01 -18.04 4.24
C THR A 324 0.37 -17.81 4.86
N HIS A 325 1.15 -18.89 5.00
CA HIS A 325 2.55 -18.83 5.44
C HIS A 325 3.45 -18.06 4.46
N LYS A 326 2.94 -17.68 3.28
CA LYS A 326 3.64 -16.92 2.24
C LYS A 326 2.71 -15.89 1.61
N HIS A 327 3.19 -14.66 1.48
CA HIS A 327 2.49 -13.52 0.91
C HIS A 327 1.99 -13.82 -0.50
N THR A 328 0.69 -13.57 -0.70
CA THR A 328 0.02 -13.62 -1.99
C THR A 328 -0.26 -12.19 -2.43
N TYR A 329 0.18 -11.80 -3.61
CA TYR A 329 -0.15 -10.48 -4.16
C TYR A 329 -1.41 -10.62 -5.01
N LEU A 330 -2.57 -10.18 -4.48
CA LEU A 330 -3.80 -10.10 -5.26
C LEU A 330 -3.78 -8.81 -6.08
N LYS A 331 -3.28 -8.87 -7.31
CA LYS A 331 -3.42 -7.75 -8.26
C LYS A 331 -4.88 -7.70 -8.72
N GLY A 332 -5.59 -6.66 -8.31
CA GLY A 332 -7.00 -6.46 -8.61
C GLY A 332 -7.25 -5.99 -10.05
N ARG A 333 -8.48 -6.19 -10.53
CA ARG A 333 -9.00 -5.89 -11.88
C ARG A 333 -8.91 -4.42 -12.33
N PHE A 334 -8.48 -3.49 -11.47
CA PHE A 334 -8.48 -2.05 -11.80
C PHE A 334 -7.34 -1.61 -12.72
N ASP A 335 -6.25 -2.36 -12.81
CA ASP A 335 -5.16 -2.05 -13.76
C ASP A 335 -5.55 -2.23 -15.23
N ARG A 336 -6.53 -3.10 -15.55
CA ARG A 336 -6.94 -3.37 -16.95
C ARG A 336 -7.90 -2.32 -17.51
N ILE A 337 -8.64 -1.63 -16.63
CA ILE A 337 -9.67 -0.64 -17.02
C ILE A 337 -8.99 0.69 -17.39
N THR A 338 -7.98 1.10 -16.61
CA THR A 338 -7.26 2.36 -16.82
C THR A 338 -6.24 2.31 -17.97
N SER A 339 -5.64 1.15 -18.24
CA SER A 339 -4.54 1.03 -19.23
C SER A 339 -4.93 0.48 -20.61
N VAL A 340 -6.08 -0.21 -20.73
CA VAL A 340 -6.46 -0.87 -22.01
C VAL A 340 -7.83 -0.42 -22.50
N ALA A 341 -8.87 -0.43 -21.64
CA ALA A 341 -10.23 -0.12 -22.08
C ALA A 341 -10.47 1.38 -22.35
N ILE A 342 -9.94 2.27 -21.50
CA ILE A 342 -10.07 3.72 -21.68
C ILE A 342 -9.30 4.20 -22.93
N PRO A 343 -8.04 3.77 -23.17
CA PRO A 343 -7.33 4.11 -24.41
C PRO A 343 -7.95 3.53 -25.68
N LEU A 344 -8.50 2.30 -25.64
CA LEU A 344 -9.20 1.71 -26.80
C LEU A 344 -10.54 2.41 -27.08
N ALA A 345 -11.28 2.84 -26.06
CA ALA A 345 -12.50 3.62 -26.24
C ALA A 345 -12.19 5.03 -26.80
N LEU A 346 -11.12 5.67 -26.32
CA LEU A 346 -10.62 6.94 -26.86
C LEU A 346 -10.09 6.80 -28.30
N ALA A 347 -9.39 5.71 -28.63
CA ALA A 347 -8.91 5.41 -29.98
C ALA A 347 -10.08 5.12 -30.95
N GLY A 348 -11.11 4.39 -30.50
CA GLY A 348 -12.33 4.16 -31.27
C GLY A 348 -13.12 5.45 -31.54
N SER A 349 -13.25 6.32 -30.54
CA SER A 349 -13.91 7.62 -30.71
C SER A 349 -13.15 8.60 -31.62
N THR A 350 -11.81 8.56 -31.60
CA THR A 350 -10.97 9.40 -32.47
C THR A 350 -10.97 8.89 -33.91
N LEU A 351 -10.95 7.57 -34.13
CA LEU A 351 -11.14 6.99 -35.47
C LEU A 351 -12.54 7.29 -36.05
N PHE A 352 -13.59 7.22 -35.22
CA PHE A 352 -14.95 7.58 -35.65
C PHE A 352 -15.05 9.07 -36.01
N LEU A 353 -14.47 9.97 -35.21
CA LEU A 353 -14.43 11.40 -35.51
C LEU A 353 -13.62 11.70 -36.78
N ILE A 354 -12.49 11.02 -37.00
CA ILE A 354 -11.66 11.18 -38.21
C ILE A 354 -12.39 10.69 -39.46
N ILE A 355 -13.08 9.55 -39.39
CA ILE A 355 -13.84 9.00 -40.52
C ILE A 355 -15.04 9.91 -40.85
N VAL A 356 -15.74 10.41 -39.84
CA VAL A 356 -16.83 11.38 -40.04
C VAL A 356 -16.29 12.68 -40.64
N PHE A 357 -15.14 13.18 -40.19
CA PHE A 357 -14.51 14.40 -40.72
C PHE A 357 -14.07 14.27 -42.18
N ILE A 358 -13.51 13.10 -42.56
CA ILE A 358 -13.10 12.79 -43.93
C ILE A 358 -14.32 12.59 -44.84
N ALA A 359 -15.39 11.98 -44.33
CA ALA A 359 -16.61 11.74 -45.10
C ALA A 359 -17.46 12.99 -45.34
N THR A 360 -17.43 13.99 -44.44
CA THR A 360 -18.29 15.18 -44.55
C THR A 360 -17.65 16.38 -45.27
N GLY A 361 -16.33 16.39 -45.52
CA GLY A 361 -15.68 17.37 -46.41
C GLY A 361 -15.99 18.85 -46.11
N ILE A 362 -15.93 19.28 -44.84
CA ILE A 362 -16.28 20.66 -44.45
C ILE A 362 -15.01 21.49 -44.14
N PRO A 363 -14.82 22.67 -44.76
CA PRO A 363 -13.66 23.53 -44.49
C PRO A 363 -13.76 24.21 -43.12
N THR A 364 -12.59 24.46 -42.52
CA THR A 364 -12.37 25.09 -41.21
C THR A 364 -13.11 26.41 -41.01
N GLY A 365 -13.83 26.51 -39.89
CA GLY A 365 -14.32 27.77 -39.34
C GLY A 365 -14.91 27.60 -37.93
N LEU A 366 -14.52 28.50 -37.02
CA LEU A 366 -15.07 28.79 -35.69
C LEU A 366 -14.57 28.01 -34.46
N ALA A 367 -13.69 28.70 -33.75
CA ALA A 367 -13.72 29.04 -32.32
C ALA A 367 -14.79 28.41 -31.42
N LEU A 368 -14.37 27.93 -30.25
CA LEU A 368 -15.22 27.83 -29.06
C LEU A 368 -14.43 28.11 -27.78
N TYR A 369 -14.91 29.14 -27.08
CA TYR A 369 -14.62 29.54 -25.71
C TYR A 369 -14.89 28.39 -24.71
N CYS A 370 -14.14 28.38 -23.60
CA CYS A 370 -14.56 27.74 -22.35
C CYS A 370 -14.35 28.72 -21.19
N SER A 371 -15.47 29.10 -20.57
CA SER A 371 -15.57 29.82 -19.30
C SER A 371 -16.73 29.19 -18.54
N GLY A 372 -16.54 28.90 -17.25
CA GLY A 372 -17.53 28.36 -16.33
C GLY A 372 -16.95 27.30 -15.43
#